data_AF-A0A453DS23-F1
#
_entry.id   AF-A0A453DS23-F1
#
_cell.length_a   1.000
_cell.length_b   1.000
_cell.length_c   1.000
_cell.angle_alpha   90.00
_cell.angle_beta   90.00
_cell.angle_gamma   90.00
#
_symmetry.space_group_name_H-M   'P 1'
#
loop_
_entity.id
_entity.type
_entity.pdbx_description
1 polymer ?
#
loop_
_entity_poly.entity_id
_entity_poly.type
_entity_poly.pdbx_seq_one_letter_code
_entity_poly.pdbx_strand_id
1 'polypeptide(L)'
;MDIPSFVTSILTSLAVFVVLVLVFTWLSRRPGNATVYYPSLLLRGLDPWEGRGRGTRSPVGWIRQAFTASEPDVVAAGGVDAAVYLVFLSSSTAKQTTLSS
;
A
#
# COMPACT_ATOMS: atom_id res chain seq x y z
N MET A 1 -20.83 -8.49 21.11
CA MET A 1 -20.16 -9.66 20.52
C MET A 1 -19.39 -10.36 21.62
N ASP A 2 -19.44 -11.68 21.67
CA ASP A 2 -18.65 -12.45 22.62
C ASP A 2 -17.17 -12.38 22.21
N ILE A 3 -16.28 -12.18 23.19
CA ILE A 3 -14.83 -12.12 22.98
C ILE A 3 -14.31 -13.22 22.03
N PRO A 4 -14.69 -14.51 22.16
CA PRO A 4 -14.20 -15.54 21.23
C PRO A 4 -14.64 -15.27 19.78
N SER A 5 -15.89 -14.88 19.54
CA SER A 5 -16.37 -14.57 18.18
C SER A 5 -15.67 -13.36 17.57
N PHE A 6 -15.38 -12.35 18.38
CA PHE A 6 -14.61 -11.18 17.97
C PHE A 6 -13.16 -11.55 17.62
N VAL A 7 -12.51 -12.34 18.47
CA VAL A 7 -11.13 -12.81 18.24
C VAL A 7 -11.06 -13.67 17.00
N THR A 8 -12.01 -14.59 16.79
CA THR A 8 -12.08 -15.40 15.56
C THR A 8 -12.20 -14.50 14.33
N SER A 9 -13.09 -13.50 14.34
CA SER A 9 -13.25 -12.57 13.22
C SER A 9 -11.97 -11.80 12.90
N ILE A 10 -11.26 -11.31 13.92
CA ILE A 10 -9.96 -10.64 13.75
C ILE A 10 -8.92 -11.60 13.17
N LEU A 11 -8.81 -12.81 13.73
CA LEU A 11 -7.81 -13.78 13.26
C LEU A 11 -8.08 -14.22 11.82
N THR A 12 -9.34 -14.47 11.47
CA THR A 12 -9.72 -14.83 10.11
C THR A 12 -9.44 -13.69 9.13
N SER A 13 -9.84 -12.45 9.45
CA SER A 13 -9.57 -11.31 8.58
C SER A 13 -8.07 -11.03 8.44
N LEU A 14 -7.29 -11.17 9.52
CA LEU A 14 -5.84 -11.05 9.48
C LEU A 14 -5.20 -12.15 8.63
N ALA A 15 -5.64 -13.40 8.77
CA ALA A 15 -5.12 -14.52 7.97
C ALA A 15 -5.40 -14.30 6.48
N VAL A 16 -6.62 -13.89 6.12
CA VAL A 16 -6.97 -13.54 4.74
C VAL A 16 -6.09 -12.40 4.23
N PHE A 17 -5.90 -11.35 5.03
CA PHE A 17 -5.02 -10.23 4.68
C PHE A 17 -3.58 -10.70 4.40
N VAL A 18 -3.00 -11.53 5.26
CA VAL A 18 -1.63 -12.05 5.07
C VAL A 18 -1.53 -12.87 3.77
N VAL A 19 -2.50 -13.76 3.51
CA VAL A 19 -2.54 -14.54 2.27
C VAL A 19 -2.59 -13.63 1.04
N LEU A 20 -3.41 -12.58 1.07
CA LEU A 20 -3.48 -11.60 -0.02
C LEU A 20 -2.16 -10.85 -0.22
N VAL A 21 -1.49 -10.41 0.85
CA VAL A 21 -0.18 -9.73 0.73
C VAL A 21 0.88 -10.67 0.14
N LEU A 22 0.86 -11.96 0.51
CA LEU A 22 1.77 -12.96 -0.06
C LEU A 22 1.50 -13.17 -1.56
N VAL A 23 0.24 -13.33 -1.95
CA VAL A 23 -0.16 -13.46 -3.37
C VAL A 23 0.24 -12.22 -4.15
N PHE A 24 -0.04 -11.02 -3.64
CA PHE A 24 0.37 -9.76 -4.25
C PHE A 24 1.89 -9.67 -4.46
N THR A 25 2.66 -9.98 -3.41
CA THR A 25 4.13 -9.97 -3.47
C THR A 25 4.65 -10.98 -4.50
N TRP A 26 4.03 -12.15 -4.60
CA TRP A 26 4.43 -13.17 -5.56
C TRP A 26 4.11 -12.77 -7.00
N LEU A 27 2.92 -12.24 -7.26
CA LEU A 27 2.48 -11.83 -8.60
C LEU A 27 3.21 -10.58 -9.11
N SER A 28 3.43 -9.58 -8.26
CA SER A 28 4.13 -8.33 -8.60
C SER A 28 5.61 -8.55 -8.96
N ARG A 29 6.21 -9.65 -8.50
CA ARG A 29 7.60 -10.02 -8.83
C ARG A 29 7.77 -10.67 -10.20
N ARG A 30 6.67 -11.08 -10.87
CA ARG A 30 6.75 -11.69 -12.20
C ARG A 30 6.78 -10.60 -13.28
N PRO A 31 7.78 -10.59 -14.17
CA PRO A 31 7.92 -9.54 -15.20
C PRO A 31 6.74 -9.49 -16.18
N GLY A 32 6.11 -10.64 -16.45
CA GLY A 32 4.90 -10.70 -17.29
C GLY A 32 3.69 -9.95 -16.71
N ASN A 33 3.67 -9.67 -15.41
CA ASN A 33 2.60 -8.92 -14.75
C ASN A 33 2.96 -7.43 -14.57
N ALA A 34 4.08 -6.96 -15.09
CA ALA A 34 4.52 -5.58 -14.93
C ALA A 34 3.49 -4.57 -15.49
N THR A 35 2.80 -4.92 -16.57
CA THR A 35 1.73 -4.12 -17.17
C THR A 35 0.53 -3.93 -16.26
N VAL A 36 0.23 -4.92 -15.41
CA VAL A 36 -0.90 -4.86 -14.47
C VAL A 36 -0.53 -4.10 -13.20
N TYR A 37 0.66 -4.33 -12.65
CA TYR A 37 1.06 -3.76 -11.35
C TYR A 37 1.78 -2.42 -11.45
N TYR A 38 2.43 -2.13 -12.57
CA TYR A 38 3.23 -0.92 -12.78
C TYR A 38 2.92 -0.18 -14.10
N PRO A 39 1.64 0.00 -14.47
CA PRO A 39 1.30 0.65 -15.74
C PRO A 39 1.78 2.11 -15.79
N SER A 40 1.70 2.83 -14.67
CA SER A 40 2.13 4.24 -14.60
C SER A 40 3.63 4.41 -14.83
N LEU A 41 4.46 3.43 -14.47
CA LEU A 41 5.90 3.45 -14.75
C LEU A 41 6.18 3.19 -16.23
N LEU A 42 5.48 2.21 -16.81
CA LEU A 42 5.59 1.89 -18.23
C LEU A 42 5.15 3.06 -19.11
N LEU A 43 4.06 3.75 -18.75
CA LEU A 43 3.60 4.95 -19.43
C LEU A 43 4.58 6.12 -19.33
N ARG A 44 5.42 6.13 -18.29
CA ARG A 44 6.48 7.13 -18.08
C ARG A 44 7.82 6.73 -18.71
N GLY A 45 7.88 5.58 -19.40
CA GLY A 45 9.11 5.06 -20.01
C GLY A 45 10.18 4.62 -19.00
N LEU A 46 9.77 4.40 -17.73
CA LEU A 46 10.67 3.96 -16.67
C LEU A 46 10.64 2.43 -16.58
N ASP A 47 11.81 1.79 -16.52
CA ASP A 47 11.87 0.36 -16.26
C ASP A 47 11.52 0.07 -14.78
N PRO A 48 10.43 -0.69 -14.50
CA PRO A 48 10.10 -1.09 -13.14
C PRO A 48 11.19 -1.98 -12.48
N TRP A 49 12.16 -2.48 -13.27
CA TRP A 49 13.28 -3.29 -12.81
C TRP A 49 14.59 -2.54 -12.56
N GLU A 50 14.76 -1.34 -13.08
CA GLU A 50 16.04 -0.63 -13.08
C GLU A 50 16.14 0.42 -11.95
N GLY A 51 15.02 1.00 -11.52
CA GLY A 51 14.99 2.10 -10.54
C GLY A 51 14.62 1.75 -9.09
N ARG A 52 14.03 0.57 -8.82
CA ARG A 52 13.59 0.16 -7.47
C ARG A 52 14.50 -0.95 -6.96
N GLY A 53 15.48 -0.58 -6.14
CA GLY A 53 16.41 -1.53 -5.50
C GLY A 53 15.68 -2.72 -4.89
N ARG A 54 16.35 -3.89 -4.88
CA ARG A 54 15.88 -5.21 -4.43
C ARG A 54 14.94 -5.23 -3.19
N GLY A 55 15.00 -4.23 -2.32
CA GLY A 55 14.13 -4.04 -1.16
C GLY A 55 12.64 -3.81 -1.48
N THR A 56 12.27 -3.19 -2.60
CA THR A 56 10.87 -2.83 -2.89
C THR A 56 9.97 -4.00 -3.27
N ARG A 57 10.58 -5.15 -3.54
CA ARG A 57 9.90 -6.41 -3.90
C ARG A 57 9.66 -7.33 -2.69
N SER A 58 9.98 -6.85 -1.50
CA SER A 58 9.70 -7.54 -0.25
C SER A 58 8.36 -7.05 0.34
N PRO A 59 7.58 -7.92 1.01
CA PRO A 59 6.27 -7.56 1.56
C PRO A 59 6.37 -6.46 2.64
N VAL A 60 7.56 -6.21 3.18
CA VAL A 60 7.82 -5.12 4.14
C VAL A 60 8.42 -3.89 3.45
N GLY A 61 9.16 -4.09 2.36
CA GLY A 61 9.84 -2.99 1.68
C GLY A 61 8.91 -2.09 0.87
N TRP A 62 7.80 -2.60 0.34
CA TRP A 62 6.76 -1.72 -0.26
C TRP A 62 6.08 -0.87 0.82
N ILE A 63 5.81 -1.43 1.99
CA ILE A 63 5.22 -0.73 3.13
C ILE A 63 6.16 0.39 3.58
N ARG A 64 7.43 0.05 3.84
CA ARG A 64 8.44 1.03 4.24
C ARG A 64 8.54 2.18 3.23
N GLN A 65 8.52 1.87 1.93
CA GLN A 65 8.58 2.91 0.90
C GLN A 65 7.34 3.80 0.89
N ALA A 66 6.15 3.22 1.06
CA ALA A 66 4.90 3.98 1.11
C ALA A 66 4.90 4.95 2.30
N PHE A 67 5.44 4.54 3.45
CA PHE A 67 5.58 5.41 4.63
C PHE A 67 6.66 6.48 4.49
N THR A 68 7.71 6.24 3.71
CA THR A 68 8.80 7.22 3.50
C THR A 68 8.56 8.18 2.34
N ALA A 69 7.49 7.98 1.55
CA ALA A 69 7.17 8.85 0.43
C ALA A 69 6.72 10.24 0.92
N SER A 70 7.30 11.30 0.36
CA SER A 70 6.92 12.67 0.70
C SER A 70 5.68 13.11 -0.07
N GLU A 71 4.91 14.08 0.44
CA GLU A 71 3.78 14.68 -0.29
C GLU A 71 4.13 15.14 -1.72
N PRO A 72 5.26 15.85 -1.98
CA PRO A 72 5.62 16.21 -3.35
C PRO A 72 5.88 14.98 -4.24
N ASP A 73 6.39 13.87 -3.70
CA ASP A 73 6.53 12.63 -4.46
C ASP A 73 5.16 12.05 -4.84
N VAL A 74 4.19 12.11 -3.91
CA VAL A 74 2.81 11.67 -4.17
C VAL A 74 2.15 12.54 -5.23
N VAL A 75 2.30 13.87 -5.16
CA VAL A 75 1.76 14.79 -6.16
C VAL A 75 2.40 14.54 -7.52
N ALA A 76 3.71 14.34 -7.58
CA ALA A 76 4.42 14.05 -8.83
C ALA A 76 4.06 12.67 -9.43
N ALA A 77 3.71 11.68 -8.59
CA ALA A 77 3.37 10.32 -9.03
C ALA A 77 1.89 10.14 -9.37
N GLY A 78 0.99 10.64 -8.52
CA GLY A 78 -0.46 10.41 -8.58
C GLY A 78 -1.30 11.67 -8.76
N GLY A 79 -0.69 12.85 -8.80
CA GLY A 79 -1.38 14.13 -8.92
C GLY A 79 -1.88 14.68 -7.58
N VAL A 80 -2.45 15.89 -7.63
CA VAL A 80 -2.95 16.62 -6.45
C VAL A 80 -4.14 15.91 -5.82
N ASP A 81 -5.03 15.33 -6.61
CA ASP A 81 -6.22 14.61 -6.12
C ASP A 81 -5.84 13.43 -5.22
N ALA A 82 -4.85 12.63 -5.64
CA ALA A 82 -4.33 11.52 -4.83
C ALA A 82 -3.70 12.01 -3.51
N ALA A 83 -2.97 13.12 -3.52
CA ALA A 83 -2.40 13.70 -2.32
C ALA A 83 -3.50 14.19 -1.34
N VAL A 84 -4.52 14.89 -1.86
CA VAL A 84 -5.67 15.33 -1.06
C VAL A 84 -6.41 14.14 -0.45
N TYR A 85 -6.59 13.05 -1.19
CA TYR A 85 -7.21 11.83 -0.67
C TYR A 85 -6.42 11.21 0.49
N LEU A 86 -5.08 11.16 0.40
CA LEU A 86 -4.24 10.65 1.49
C LEU A 86 -4.27 11.57 2.72
N VAL A 87 -4.27 12.90 2.53
CA VAL A 87 -4.41 13.88 3.61
C VAL A 87 -5.77 13.77 4.28
N PHE A 88 -6.84 13.54 3.51
CA PHE A 88 -8.17 13.29 4.04
C PHE A 88 -8.20 12.01 4.89
N LEU A 89 -7.61 10.92 4.41
CA LEU A 89 -7.54 9.64 5.12
C LEU A 89 -6.78 9.77 6.45
N SER A 90 -5.63 10.45 6.45
CA SER A 90 -4.84 10.68 7.66
C SER A 90 -5.55 11.60 8.66
N SER A 91 -6.18 12.66 8.16
CA SER A 91 -6.94 13.61 8.99
C SER A 91 -8.19 12.99 9.61
N SER A 92 -8.87 12.11 8.89
CA SER A 92 -10.04 11.38 9.40
C SER A 92 -9.66 10.45 10.57
N THR A 93 -8.48 9.82 10.48
CA THR A 93 -7.93 8.98 11.54
C THR A 93 -7.56 9.82 12.77
N ALA A 94 -6.97 11.01 12.58
CA ALA A 94 -6.58 11.91 13.66
C ALA A 94 -7.77 12.56 14.40
N LYS A 95 -8.85 12.89 13.69
CA LYS A 95 -10.08 13.42 14.31
C LYS A 95 -10.83 12.40 15.15
N GLN A 96 -10.74 11.11 14.83
CA GLN A 96 -11.41 10.06 15.59
C GLN A 96 -10.77 9.86 16.98
N THR A 97 -9.47 10.14 17.12
CA THR A 97 -8.74 10.07 18.40
C THR A 97 -9.04 11.25 19.35
N THR A 98 -9.51 12.39 18.82
CA THR A 98 -9.81 13.60 19.60
C THR A 98 -11.27 13.74 20.02
N LEU A 99 -12.18 12.98 19.40
CA LEU A 99 -13.61 12.93 19.76
C LEU A 99 -13.95 11.79 20.73
N SER A 100 -12.98 10.92 21.06
CA SER A 100 -13.11 9.85 22.05
C SER A 100 -12.48 10.16 23.41
N SER A 101 -12.11 11.42 23.65
CA SER A 101 -11.48 11.93 24.88
C SER A 101 -12.31 13.03 25.51
#